data_AF-A0A1A0HHY5-F1
#
_entry.id   AF-A0A1A0HHY5-F1
#
_cell.length_a   1.000
_cell.length_b   1.000
_cell.length_c   1.000
_cell.angle_alpha   90.00
_cell.angle_beta   90.00
_cell.angle_gamma   90.00
#
_symmetry.space_group_name_H-M   'P 1'
#
loop_
_entity.id
_entity.type
_entity.pdbx_description
1 polymer ?
#
loop_
_entity_poly.entity_id
_entity_poly.type
_entity_poly.pdbx_seq_one_letter_code
_entity_poly.pdbx_strand_id
1 'polypeptide(L)'
;MYFGIHGSDLLVYSFNIFSEQQWINSGTMVFQGVYGRKVPVKIKGNSENRPLITNLGKICLNNAMWRTHMGIEGIGCINVGPYSRLNFVFDESQIRNRQTIVLDSYSELRISKLDLASSVPYIKVVGLGESNGVTVDVRIESDKIDYSKDTGLLTLKKSGQDMIRLRIGRGYDENRFNVTYNYFGSTLVYKHAAPTLSYEICSCDSKFPDTPKVPAYESC
;
A
#
# COMPACT_ATOMS: atom_id res chain seq x y z
N MET A 1 -0.43 0.40 -17.70
CA MET A 1 0.48 1.55 -17.80
C MET A 1 1.74 1.27 -17.00
N TYR A 2 2.90 1.66 -17.52
CA TYR A 2 4.19 1.50 -16.84
C TYR A 2 4.89 2.87 -16.79
N PHE A 3 5.39 3.23 -15.60
CA PHE A 3 6.11 4.48 -15.34
C PHE A 3 7.46 4.16 -14.70
N GLY A 4 8.55 4.51 -15.37
CA GLY A 4 9.91 4.19 -14.94
C GLY A 4 10.80 5.42 -14.87
N ILE A 5 11.65 5.50 -13.83
CA ILE A 5 12.75 6.46 -13.73
C ILE A 5 14.05 5.68 -13.51
N HIS A 6 15.04 5.95 -14.36
CA HIS A 6 16.38 5.35 -14.32
C HIS A 6 17.43 6.46 -14.22
N GLY A 7 18.26 6.42 -13.16
CA GLY A 7 19.32 7.40 -12.91
C GLY A 7 18.81 8.74 -12.35
N SER A 8 19.11 9.02 -11.08
CA SER A 8 19.02 10.37 -10.53
C SER A 8 19.74 10.45 -9.19
N ASP A 9 20.96 11.00 -9.20
CA ASP A 9 21.71 11.22 -7.96
C ASP A 9 21.38 12.57 -7.29
N LEU A 10 20.63 13.48 -7.94
CA LEU A 10 20.46 14.86 -7.42
C LEU A 10 19.08 15.52 -7.61
N LEU A 11 18.18 15.00 -8.45
CA LEU A 11 16.86 15.60 -8.68
C LEU A 11 15.73 14.71 -8.15
N VAL A 12 14.84 15.27 -7.32
CA VAL A 12 13.63 14.59 -6.84
C VAL A 12 12.61 14.55 -7.97
N TYR A 13 12.72 13.55 -8.84
CA TYR A 13 11.68 13.24 -9.82
C TYR A 13 10.45 12.69 -9.09
N SER A 14 9.26 12.97 -9.64
CA SER A 14 8.01 12.40 -9.14
C SER A 14 7.11 12.00 -10.30
N PHE A 15 6.40 10.89 -10.11
CA PHE A 15 5.32 10.50 -11.02
C PHE A 15 4.08 11.34 -10.67
N ASN A 16 3.57 12.10 -11.63
CA ASN A 16 2.38 12.91 -11.45
C ASN A 16 1.32 12.44 -12.45
N ILE A 17 0.22 11.89 -11.93
CA ILE A 17 -0.93 11.49 -12.73
C ILE A 17 -2.10 12.34 -12.28
N PHE A 18 -2.69 13.06 -13.24
CA PHE A 18 -3.82 13.94 -13.01
C PHE A 18 -4.97 13.55 -13.93
N SER A 19 -6.18 13.50 -13.38
CA SER A 19 -7.42 13.47 -14.14
C SER A 19 -8.22 14.73 -13.84
N GLU A 20 -8.74 15.41 -14.86
CA GLU A 20 -9.64 16.55 -14.71
C GLU A 20 -11.05 16.14 -14.27
N GLN A 21 -11.34 14.85 -14.29
CA GLN A 21 -12.63 14.28 -13.92
C GLN A 21 -12.40 13.09 -12.97
N GLN A 22 -13.09 11.98 -13.21
CA GLN A 22 -12.94 10.75 -12.44
C GLN A 22 -11.60 10.07 -12.74
N TRP A 23 -11.05 9.40 -11.72
CA TRP A 23 -9.89 8.53 -11.87
C TRP A 23 -10.33 7.09 -11.67
N ILE A 24 -10.20 6.28 -12.72
CA ILE A 24 -10.59 4.85 -12.73
C ILE A 24 -9.41 4.03 -13.27
N ASN A 25 -8.98 3.02 -12.51
CA ASN A 25 -8.03 2.02 -12.96
C ASN A 25 -8.67 0.63 -12.96
N SER A 26 -8.84 0.04 -14.14
CA SER A 26 -9.27 -1.36 -14.33
C SER A 26 -8.12 -2.28 -14.76
N GLY A 27 -6.94 -1.74 -15.03
CA GLY A 27 -5.78 -2.49 -15.48
C GLY A 27 -4.63 -2.48 -14.47
N THR A 28 -3.41 -2.71 -14.97
CA THR A 28 -2.20 -2.67 -14.14
C THR A 28 -1.45 -1.36 -14.34
N MET A 29 -1.09 -0.69 -13.24
CA MET A 29 -0.22 0.48 -13.21
C MET A 29 1.05 0.15 -12.44
N VAL A 30 2.21 0.30 -13.05
CA VAL A 30 3.50 0.03 -12.41
C VAL A 30 4.29 1.32 -12.29
N PHE A 31 4.76 1.64 -11.08
CA PHE A 31 5.65 2.76 -10.79
C PHE A 31 6.98 2.22 -10.29
N GLN A 32 8.06 2.52 -11.00
CA GLN A 32 9.37 1.93 -10.71
C GLN A 32 10.49 2.96 -10.72
N GLY A 33 11.20 3.06 -9.59
CA GLY A 33 12.51 3.71 -9.49
C GLY A 33 13.62 2.66 -9.47
N VAL A 34 14.57 2.70 -10.40
CA VAL A 34 15.58 1.62 -10.49
C VAL A 34 16.66 1.74 -9.39
N TYR A 35 17.05 2.96 -9.03
CA TYR A 35 18.14 3.20 -8.07
C TYR A 35 17.81 4.37 -7.13
N GLY A 36 18.53 4.44 -6.01
CA GLY A 36 18.50 5.61 -5.11
C GLY A 36 17.26 5.67 -4.21
N ARG A 37 16.78 6.89 -3.96
CA ARG A 37 15.66 7.16 -3.04
C ARG A 37 14.32 6.73 -3.64
N LYS A 38 13.37 6.36 -2.78
CA LYS A 38 11.98 6.06 -3.19
C LYS A 38 11.40 7.21 -4.00
N VAL A 39 10.92 6.93 -5.21
CA VAL A 39 10.35 7.95 -6.10
C VAL A 39 8.93 8.32 -5.62
N PRO A 40 8.64 9.60 -5.34
CA PRO A 40 7.29 10.03 -4.99
C PRO A 40 6.29 9.82 -6.13
N VAL A 41 5.13 9.24 -5.80
CA VAL A 41 3.97 9.10 -6.67
C VAL A 41 2.87 10.04 -6.19
N LYS A 42 2.34 10.86 -7.09
CA LYS A 42 1.21 11.76 -6.86
C LYS A 42 0.11 11.42 -7.86
N ILE A 43 -0.97 10.85 -7.35
CA ILE A 43 -2.20 10.61 -8.11
C ILE A 43 -3.22 11.63 -7.63
N LYS A 44 -3.77 12.41 -8.57
CA LYS A 44 -4.74 13.46 -8.32
C LYS A 44 -5.90 13.33 -9.32
N GLY A 45 -7.09 13.64 -8.87
CA GLY A 45 -8.30 13.74 -9.68
C GLY A 45 -9.10 14.94 -9.22
N ASN A 46 -9.75 15.62 -10.16
CA ASN A 46 -10.68 16.69 -9.87
C ASN A 46 -12.10 16.15 -9.95
N SER A 47 -12.79 16.11 -8.81
CA SER A 47 -14.19 15.67 -8.73
C SER A 47 -14.92 16.68 -7.85
N GLU A 48 -15.92 17.34 -8.44
CA GLU A 48 -16.69 18.42 -7.82
C GLU A 48 -17.34 18.02 -6.49
N ASN A 49 -17.58 16.71 -6.28
CA ASN A 49 -18.32 16.22 -5.12
C ASN A 49 -17.52 15.36 -4.14
N ARG A 50 -16.35 14.82 -4.52
CA ARG A 50 -15.39 14.09 -3.65
C ARG A 50 -14.22 13.56 -4.48
N PRO A 51 -12.97 13.91 -4.19
CA PRO A 51 -11.84 13.35 -4.90
C PRO A 51 -11.67 11.87 -4.52
N LEU A 52 -12.05 10.97 -5.45
CA LEU A 52 -12.07 9.52 -5.26
C LEU A 52 -11.37 8.82 -6.43
N ILE A 53 -10.53 7.83 -6.10
CA ILE A 53 -9.78 6.97 -7.01
C ILE A 53 -10.51 5.62 -7.02
N THR A 54 -11.11 5.24 -8.14
CA THR A 54 -11.69 3.89 -8.30
C THR A 54 -10.62 2.94 -8.81
N ASN A 55 -10.13 2.03 -7.97
CA ASN A 55 -9.18 1.00 -8.36
C ASN A 55 -9.84 -0.38 -8.37
N LEU A 56 -10.05 -0.92 -9.56
CA LEU A 56 -10.52 -2.28 -9.85
C LEU A 56 -9.38 -3.20 -10.30
N GLY A 57 -8.27 -2.63 -10.76
CA GLY A 57 -7.08 -3.34 -11.20
C GLY A 57 -5.97 -3.38 -10.16
N LYS A 58 -4.73 -3.19 -10.61
CA LYS A 58 -3.51 -3.29 -9.79
C LYS A 58 -2.71 -1.99 -9.85
N ILE A 59 -2.26 -1.51 -8.70
CA ILE A 59 -1.27 -0.42 -8.58
C ILE A 59 -0.02 -1.00 -7.93
N CYS A 60 1.11 -0.96 -8.62
CA CYS A 60 2.36 -1.58 -8.21
C CYS A 60 3.41 -0.51 -7.93
N LEU A 61 3.99 -0.52 -6.73
CA LEU A 61 5.03 0.42 -6.31
C LEU A 61 6.34 -0.34 -6.15
N ASN A 62 7.36 -0.03 -6.94
CA ASN A 62 8.71 -0.61 -6.84
C ASN A 62 9.72 0.51 -6.59
N ASN A 63 10.35 0.51 -5.42
CA ASN A 63 11.16 1.63 -4.92
C ASN A 63 10.43 2.98 -5.12
N ALA A 64 9.15 3.01 -4.77
CA ALA A 64 8.27 4.16 -4.94
C ALA A 64 7.54 4.47 -3.63
N MET A 65 7.18 5.74 -3.44
CA MET A 65 6.42 6.18 -2.28
C MET A 65 5.16 6.91 -2.72
N TRP A 66 4.00 6.39 -2.36
CA TRP A 66 2.72 7.04 -2.61
C TRP A 66 2.08 7.51 -1.31
N ARG A 67 1.75 8.79 -1.22
CA ARG A 67 0.86 9.31 -0.17
C ARG A 67 -0.53 9.53 -0.74
N THR A 68 -1.53 8.89 -0.16
CA THR A 68 -2.91 9.08 -0.57
C THR A 68 -3.39 10.45 -0.10
N HIS A 69 -3.93 11.23 -1.04
CA HIS A 69 -4.56 12.54 -0.76
C HIS A 69 -6.07 12.51 -1.03
N MET A 70 -6.53 11.41 -1.60
CA MET A 70 -7.87 11.17 -2.08
C MET A 70 -8.29 9.82 -1.55
N GLY A 71 -9.60 9.61 -1.46
CA GLY A 71 -10.10 8.30 -1.19
C GLY A 71 -9.74 7.32 -2.31
N ILE A 72 -9.52 6.06 -1.98
CA ILE A 72 -9.45 4.92 -2.89
C ILE A 72 -10.63 3.98 -2.61
N GLU A 73 -11.36 3.61 -3.65
CA GLU A 73 -12.43 2.62 -3.58
C GLU A 73 -12.27 1.52 -4.65
N GLY A 74 -13.17 0.55 -4.62
CA GLY A 74 -13.14 -0.63 -5.47
C GLY A 74 -12.54 -1.85 -4.77
N ILE A 75 -12.29 -2.90 -5.55
CA ILE A 75 -11.86 -4.22 -5.08
C ILE A 75 -10.46 -4.62 -5.58
N GLY A 76 -9.74 -3.68 -6.17
CA GLY A 76 -8.41 -3.88 -6.73
C GLY A 76 -7.33 -4.10 -5.67
N CYS A 77 -6.07 -4.14 -6.14
CA CYS A 77 -4.90 -4.31 -5.28
C CYS A 77 -3.96 -3.11 -5.36
N ILE A 78 -3.30 -2.84 -4.24
CA ILE A 78 -2.12 -1.97 -4.19
C ILE A 78 -0.96 -2.83 -3.69
N ASN A 79 -0.04 -3.15 -4.59
CA ASN A 79 1.18 -3.89 -4.28
C ASN A 79 2.29 -2.90 -3.90
N VAL A 80 2.68 -2.93 -2.64
CA VAL A 80 3.82 -2.20 -2.11
C VAL A 80 5.02 -3.13 -2.22
N GLY A 81 5.65 -3.06 -3.39
CA GLY A 81 6.80 -3.87 -3.77
C GLY A 81 8.10 -3.47 -3.06
N PRO A 82 9.23 -4.03 -3.51
CA PRO A 82 10.51 -3.90 -2.85
C PRO A 82 10.90 -2.45 -2.57
N TYR A 83 11.31 -2.20 -1.32
CA TYR A 83 11.73 -0.88 -0.83
C TYR A 83 10.70 0.24 -1.02
N SER A 84 9.43 -0.07 -1.23
CA SER A 84 8.38 0.92 -1.42
C SER A 84 7.68 1.30 -0.13
N ARG A 85 6.90 2.40 -0.17
CA ARG A 85 6.06 2.82 0.94
C ARG A 85 4.72 3.35 0.47
N LEU A 86 3.65 2.87 1.09
CA LEU A 86 2.33 3.45 0.96
C LEU A 86 2.01 4.24 2.23
N ASN A 87 1.87 5.56 2.12
CA ASN A 87 1.33 6.42 3.18
C ASN A 87 -0.16 6.58 2.95
N PHE A 88 -0.93 5.69 3.56
CA PHE A 88 -2.38 5.72 3.56
C PHE A 88 -2.89 6.75 4.57
N VAL A 89 -3.39 7.88 4.08
CA VAL A 89 -4.05 8.89 4.89
C VAL A 89 -5.53 8.53 4.97
N PHE A 90 -6.00 8.19 6.16
CA PHE A 90 -7.40 7.86 6.37
C PHE A 90 -8.29 9.10 6.17
N ASP A 91 -9.43 8.88 5.52
CA ASP A 91 -10.50 9.84 5.29
C ASP A 91 -11.83 9.07 5.41
N GLU A 92 -12.93 9.70 5.81
CA GLU A 92 -14.20 8.98 6.03
C GLU A 92 -14.74 8.34 4.74
N SER A 93 -14.39 8.88 3.58
CA SER A 93 -14.63 8.25 2.27
C SER A 93 -13.97 6.85 2.15
N GLN A 94 -13.03 6.51 3.02
CA GLN A 94 -12.23 5.27 3.03
C GLN A 94 -12.74 4.19 3.96
N ILE A 95 -13.82 4.44 4.72
CA ILE A 95 -14.43 3.45 5.62
C ILE A 95 -14.87 2.18 4.85
N ARG A 96 -15.17 2.31 3.54
CA ARG A 96 -15.56 1.20 2.67
C ARG A 96 -14.43 0.66 1.78
N ASN A 97 -13.18 0.98 2.09
CA ASN A 97 -12.06 0.54 1.28
C ASN A 97 -11.97 -1.00 1.29
N ARG A 98 -12.22 -1.61 0.12
CA ARG A 98 -12.14 -3.06 -0.12
C ARG A 98 -10.87 -3.45 -0.89
N GLN A 99 -9.91 -2.53 -0.99
CA GLN A 99 -8.63 -2.79 -1.62
C GLN A 99 -7.87 -3.85 -0.84
N THR A 100 -7.07 -4.64 -1.54
CA THR A 100 -6.06 -5.49 -0.91
C THR A 100 -4.72 -4.79 -1.00
N ILE A 101 -4.12 -4.47 0.16
CA ILE A 101 -2.75 -3.94 0.22
C ILE A 101 -1.81 -5.13 0.38
N VAL A 102 -0.91 -5.33 -0.58
CA VAL A 102 0.12 -6.37 -0.53
C VAL A 102 1.44 -5.74 -0.16
N LEU A 103 2.12 -6.31 0.83
CA LEU A 103 3.46 -5.94 1.26
C LEU A 103 4.44 -6.98 0.73
N ASP A 104 5.46 -6.53 -0.01
CA ASP A 104 6.49 -7.38 -0.58
C ASP A 104 7.89 -6.80 -0.29
N SER A 105 8.74 -7.62 0.33
CA SER A 105 10.19 -7.43 0.54
C SER A 105 10.63 -6.01 0.98
N TYR A 106 10.79 -5.78 2.29
CA TYR A 106 11.22 -4.47 2.83
C TYR A 106 10.25 -3.31 2.51
N SER A 107 8.95 -3.61 2.43
CA SER A 107 7.89 -2.65 2.17
C SER A 107 7.27 -2.12 3.46
N GLU A 108 6.69 -0.92 3.37
CA GLU A 108 6.06 -0.29 4.53
C GLU A 108 4.67 0.28 4.17
N LEU A 109 3.66 -0.10 4.93
CA LEU A 109 2.38 0.59 4.97
C LEU A 109 2.37 1.54 6.16
N ARG A 110 2.15 2.83 5.94
CA ARG A 110 1.90 3.82 6.98
C ARG A 110 0.47 4.28 6.94
N ILE A 111 -0.23 4.22 8.06
CA ILE A 111 -1.61 4.63 8.19
C ILE A 111 -1.66 5.83 9.13
N SER A 112 -2.34 6.88 8.70
CA SER A 112 -2.45 8.13 9.47
C SER A 112 -3.88 8.64 9.54
N LYS A 113 -4.14 9.56 10.47
CA LYS A 113 -5.43 10.10 10.89
C LYS A 113 -6.35 9.07 11.56
N LEU A 114 -5.80 8.08 12.26
CA LEU A 114 -6.63 7.09 12.96
C LEU A 114 -7.42 7.68 14.12
N ASP A 115 -6.81 8.59 14.90
CA ASP A 115 -7.49 9.26 16.02
C ASP A 115 -8.63 10.21 15.54
N LEU A 116 -8.73 10.52 14.24
CA LEU A 116 -9.79 11.34 13.66
C LEU A 116 -10.91 10.50 13.01
N ALA A 117 -10.79 9.17 13.00
CA ALA A 117 -11.76 8.30 12.37
C ALA A 117 -13.04 8.22 13.21
N SER A 118 -14.19 8.50 12.59
CA SER A 118 -15.52 8.35 13.23
C SER A 118 -15.95 6.88 13.41
N SER A 119 -15.25 5.95 12.76
CA SER A 119 -15.46 4.50 12.89
C SER A 119 -14.15 3.75 12.77
N VAL A 120 -14.08 2.55 13.35
CA VAL A 120 -12.87 1.71 13.33
C VAL A 120 -12.53 1.31 11.88
N PRO A 121 -11.40 1.76 11.33
CA PRO A 121 -11.00 1.40 9.97
C PRO A 121 -10.77 -0.09 9.82
N TYR A 122 -11.16 -0.62 8.67
CA TYR A 122 -10.92 -2.02 8.29
C TYR A 122 -10.08 -2.06 7.02
N ILE A 123 -8.91 -2.68 7.07
CA ILE A 123 -8.00 -2.77 5.92
C ILE A 123 -7.57 -4.22 5.71
N LYS A 124 -7.62 -4.69 4.47
CA LYS A 124 -7.06 -5.99 4.11
C LYS A 124 -5.60 -5.82 3.73
N VAL A 125 -4.72 -6.45 4.49
CA VAL A 125 -3.27 -6.39 4.31
C VAL A 125 -2.74 -7.81 4.11
N VAL A 126 -1.75 -7.97 3.25
CA VAL A 126 -1.13 -9.25 2.95
C VAL A 126 0.37 -9.08 3.02
N GLY A 127 1.10 -10.11 3.46
CA GLY A 127 2.56 -10.11 3.43
C GLY A 127 3.21 -9.41 4.62
N LEU A 128 2.51 -9.26 5.75
CA LEU A 128 3.14 -8.79 6.98
C LEU A 128 4.15 -9.86 7.49
N GLY A 129 5.42 -9.50 7.59
CA GLY A 129 6.50 -10.45 7.88
C GLY A 129 7.74 -10.14 7.03
N GLU A 130 8.85 -10.82 7.28
CA GLU A 130 10.07 -10.70 6.45
C GLU A 130 10.52 -9.24 6.20
N SER A 131 10.59 -8.46 7.27
CA SER A 131 10.96 -7.03 7.25
C SER A 131 9.92 -6.07 6.66
N ASN A 132 8.73 -6.56 6.29
CA ASN A 132 7.59 -5.70 6.01
C ASN A 132 6.96 -5.20 7.32
N GLY A 133 6.49 -3.95 7.30
CA GLY A 133 5.93 -3.30 8.49
C GLY A 133 4.65 -2.52 8.23
N VAL A 134 3.81 -2.44 9.26
CA VAL A 134 2.64 -1.56 9.29
C VAL A 134 2.82 -0.53 10.39
N THR A 135 3.00 0.73 10.00
CA THR A 135 3.11 1.86 10.93
C THR A 135 1.76 2.56 11.06
N VAL A 136 1.34 2.86 12.29
CA VAL A 136 0.15 3.63 12.61
C VAL A 136 0.52 4.90 13.36
N ASP A 137 -0.23 5.98 13.16
CA ASP A 137 0.06 7.29 13.75
C ASP A 137 -0.37 7.47 15.21
N VAL A 138 -0.68 6.36 15.87
CA VAL A 138 -1.12 6.30 17.26
C VAL A 138 -0.19 5.40 18.05
N ARG A 139 -0.06 5.67 19.35
CA ARG A 139 0.72 4.83 20.25
C ARG A 139 -0.11 3.61 20.66
N ILE A 140 0.36 2.41 20.29
CA ILE A 140 -0.25 1.11 20.58
C ILE A 140 0.68 0.38 21.55
N GLU A 141 0.17 0.00 22.71
CA GLU A 141 0.91 -0.82 23.67
C GLU A 141 0.98 -2.26 23.15
N SER A 142 2.09 -2.97 23.41
CA SER A 142 2.32 -4.29 22.82
C SER A 142 1.31 -5.35 23.29
N ASP A 143 0.76 -5.21 24.51
CA ASP A 143 -0.31 -6.05 25.06
C ASP A 143 -1.70 -5.70 24.50
N LYS A 144 -1.80 -4.69 23.62
CA LYS A 144 -3.03 -4.23 22.98
C LYS A 144 -3.14 -4.68 21.52
N ILE A 145 -2.45 -5.76 21.18
CA ILE A 145 -2.59 -6.48 19.92
C ILE A 145 -3.47 -7.71 20.17
N ASP A 146 -4.52 -7.86 19.38
CA ASP A 146 -5.46 -8.98 19.47
C ASP A 146 -5.57 -9.65 18.10
N TYR A 147 -5.21 -10.92 18.00
CA TYR A 147 -5.21 -11.68 16.75
C TYR A 147 -6.12 -12.90 16.84
N SER A 148 -7.12 -12.97 15.95
CA SER A 148 -7.98 -14.14 15.81
C SER A 148 -7.41 -15.11 14.78
N LYS A 149 -6.93 -16.27 15.25
CA LYS A 149 -6.44 -17.37 14.38
C LYS A 149 -7.52 -17.90 13.43
N ASP A 150 -8.79 -17.85 13.84
CA ASP A 150 -9.92 -18.34 13.05
C ASP A 150 -10.30 -17.40 11.90
N THR A 151 -10.21 -16.09 12.10
CA THR A 151 -10.63 -15.10 11.09
C THR A 151 -9.45 -14.52 10.31
N GLY A 152 -8.24 -14.60 10.87
CA GLY A 152 -7.07 -13.89 10.36
C GLY A 152 -7.15 -12.37 10.56
N LEU A 153 -7.92 -11.94 11.57
CA LEU A 153 -8.13 -10.54 11.90
C LEU A 153 -7.20 -10.12 13.04
N LEU A 154 -6.42 -9.08 12.80
CA LEU A 154 -5.56 -8.43 13.78
C LEU A 154 -6.19 -7.08 14.16
N THR A 155 -6.35 -6.84 15.46
CA THR A 155 -6.93 -5.60 15.99
C THR A 155 -5.88 -4.89 16.84
N LEU A 156 -5.62 -3.63 16.54
CA LEU A 156 -4.75 -2.77 17.35
C LEU A 156 -5.63 -1.87 18.22
N LYS A 157 -5.39 -1.90 19.53
CA LYS A 157 -6.20 -1.17 20.52
C LYS A 157 -5.38 -0.08 21.23
N LYS A 158 -6.04 1.00 21.65
CA LYS A 158 -5.48 2.07 22.49
C LYS A 158 -6.44 2.31 23.64
N SER A 159 -5.96 2.19 24.88
CA SER A 159 -6.79 2.33 26.08
C SER A 159 -8.08 1.47 26.06
N GLY A 160 -8.00 0.27 25.48
CA GLY A 160 -9.13 -0.66 25.36
C GLY A 160 -10.08 -0.41 24.17
N GLN A 161 -9.90 0.68 23.41
CA GLN A 161 -10.68 0.97 22.21
C GLN A 161 -9.98 0.45 20.95
N ASP A 162 -10.74 -0.14 20.03
CA ASP A 162 -10.25 -0.56 18.72
C ASP A 162 -9.85 0.66 17.89
N MET A 163 -8.58 0.76 17.50
CA MET A 163 -8.09 1.84 16.65
C MET A 163 -8.12 1.47 15.18
N ILE A 164 -7.83 0.21 14.86
CA ILE A 164 -7.85 -0.30 13.49
C ILE A 164 -7.95 -1.83 13.50
N ARG A 165 -8.62 -2.36 12.48
CA ARG A 165 -8.71 -3.78 12.18
C ARG A 165 -8.02 -4.10 10.86
N LEU A 166 -7.05 -5.01 10.90
CA LEU A 166 -6.28 -5.47 9.76
C LEU A 166 -6.59 -6.94 9.48
N ARG A 167 -7.17 -7.25 8.32
CA ARG A 167 -7.30 -8.64 7.88
C ARG A 167 -5.98 -9.06 7.23
N ILE A 168 -5.12 -9.73 8.01
CA ILE A 168 -3.77 -10.15 7.60
C ILE A 168 -3.69 -11.59 7.09
N GLY A 169 -4.77 -12.36 7.24
CA GLY A 169 -4.81 -13.78 6.92
C GLY A 169 -4.53 -14.67 8.13
N ARG A 170 -4.68 -15.98 7.95
CA ARG A 170 -4.52 -16.99 9.00
C ARG A 170 -3.05 -17.42 9.14
N GLY A 171 -2.75 -18.20 10.18
CA GLY A 171 -1.45 -18.86 10.35
C GLY A 171 -0.39 -18.07 11.12
N TYR A 172 -0.67 -16.82 11.50
CA TYR A 172 0.25 -16.03 12.34
C TYR A 172 0.26 -16.56 13.78
N ASP A 173 1.44 -16.48 14.42
CA ASP A 173 1.62 -16.72 15.84
C ASP A 173 1.61 -15.38 16.60
N GLU A 174 0.63 -15.21 17.49
CA GLU A 174 0.41 -13.94 18.20
C GLU A 174 1.63 -13.48 19.02
N ASN A 175 2.41 -14.43 19.54
CA ASN A 175 3.59 -14.16 20.36
C ASN A 175 4.77 -13.62 19.54
N ARG A 176 4.63 -13.59 18.21
CA ARG A 176 5.67 -13.14 17.28
C ARG A 176 5.37 -11.77 16.68
N PHE A 177 4.21 -11.19 16.97
CA PHE A 177 3.99 -9.77 16.74
C PHE A 177 4.84 -8.96 17.71
N ASN A 178 5.36 -7.84 17.22
CA ASN A 178 6.07 -6.89 18.02
C ASN A 178 5.68 -5.48 17.60
N VAL A 179 5.59 -4.58 18.58
CA VAL A 179 5.40 -3.16 18.33
C VAL A 179 6.70 -2.44 18.67
N THR A 180 7.22 -1.69 17.72
CA THR A 180 8.30 -0.73 17.96
C THR A 180 7.75 0.69 17.87
N TYR A 181 8.37 1.60 18.60
CA TYR A 181 7.98 3.00 18.60
C TYR A 181 8.93 3.83 17.75
N ASN A 182 8.40 4.75 16.97
CA ASN A 182 9.18 5.72 16.22
C ASN A 182 8.51 7.09 16.24
N TYR A 183 9.13 8.08 15.60
CA TYR A 183 8.60 9.45 15.54
C TYR A 183 7.19 9.55 14.95
N PHE A 184 6.77 8.59 14.12
CA PHE A 184 5.46 8.57 13.48
C PHE A 184 4.40 7.87 14.32
N GLY A 185 4.75 7.15 15.39
CA GLY A 185 3.81 6.38 16.20
C GLY A 185 4.31 4.96 16.46
N SER A 186 3.49 3.96 16.12
CA SER A 186 3.76 2.55 16.41
C SER A 186 3.95 1.76 15.12
N THR A 187 4.99 0.94 15.04
CA THR A 187 5.23 0.03 13.93
C THR A 187 5.00 -1.39 14.38
N LEU A 188 3.98 -2.03 13.82
CA LEU A 188 3.75 -3.45 13.92
C LEU A 188 4.67 -4.19 12.95
N VAL A 189 5.42 -5.14 13.49
CA VAL A 189 6.24 -6.08 12.73
C VAL A 189 5.92 -7.52 13.16
N TYR A 190 6.14 -8.46 12.24
CA TYR A 190 6.08 -9.89 12.53
C TYR A 190 7.47 -10.48 12.33
N LYS A 191 7.98 -11.23 13.31
CA LYS A 191 9.40 -11.66 13.35
C LYS A 191 9.79 -12.70 12.30
N HIS A 192 8.83 -13.30 11.59
CA HIS A 192 9.06 -14.36 10.61
C HIS A 192 8.45 -14.05 9.25
N ALA A 193 8.61 -14.98 8.32
CA ALA A 193 7.89 -15.01 7.05
C ALA A 193 6.38 -14.95 7.25
N ALA A 194 5.70 -14.28 6.33
CA ALA A 194 4.25 -14.30 6.27
C ALA A 194 3.76 -15.75 6.05
N PRO A 195 2.86 -16.30 6.90
CA PRO A 195 2.44 -17.70 6.86
C PRO A 195 1.73 -18.14 5.57
N THR A 196 1.18 -17.19 4.80
CA THR A 196 0.48 -17.48 3.55
C THR A 196 0.70 -16.33 2.57
N LEU A 197 1.36 -16.63 1.45
CA LEU A 197 1.62 -15.68 0.35
C LEU A 197 0.81 -16.02 -0.91
N SER A 198 -0.38 -16.61 -0.77
CA SER A 198 -1.20 -16.97 -1.93
C SER A 198 -2.03 -15.79 -2.41
N TYR A 199 -1.41 -14.86 -3.16
CA TYR A 199 -2.11 -13.76 -3.82
C TYR A 199 -1.61 -13.50 -5.25
N GLU A 200 -1.55 -14.55 -6.07
CA GLU A 200 -1.24 -14.44 -7.51
C GLU A 200 -2.07 -13.35 -8.21
N ILE A 201 -3.33 -13.18 -7.79
CA ILE A 201 -4.25 -12.15 -8.30
C ILE A 201 -3.67 -10.73 -8.14
N CYS A 202 -2.91 -10.44 -7.08
CA CYS A 202 -2.29 -9.14 -6.84
C CYS A 202 -0.79 -9.09 -7.21
N SER A 203 -0.27 -10.13 -7.88
CA SER A 203 1.11 -10.12 -8.37
C SER A 203 1.31 -9.04 -9.43
N CYS A 204 2.49 -8.41 -9.39
CA CYS A 204 2.90 -7.35 -10.29
C CYS A 204 4.14 -7.79 -11.06
N ASP A 205 4.06 -7.75 -12.39
CA ASP A 205 5.26 -7.90 -13.21
C ASP A 205 6.13 -6.66 -13.05
N SER A 206 7.34 -6.88 -12.52
CA SER A 206 8.37 -5.84 -12.34
C SER A 206 9.28 -5.70 -13.56
N LYS A 207 9.08 -6.52 -14.60
CA LYS A 207 9.87 -6.45 -15.83
C LYS A 207 9.41 -5.24 -16.65
N PHE A 208 10.33 -4.32 -16.92
CA PHE A 208 10.09 -3.23 -17.87
C PHE A 208 9.74 -3.84 -19.24
N PRO A 209 8.68 -3.38 -19.92
CA PRO A 209 8.30 -3.93 -21.21
C PRO A 209 9.39 -3.67 -22.24
N ASP A 210 9.72 -4.68 -23.04
CA ASP A 210 10.63 -4.53 -24.17
C ASP A 210 10.04 -3.51 -25.16
N THR A 211 10.88 -2.65 -25.74
CA THR A 211 10.44 -1.68 -26.74
C THR A 211 9.81 -2.41 -27.93
N PRO A 212 8.69 -1.92 -28.50
CA PRO A 212 8.14 -2.49 -29.72
C PRO A 212 9.22 -2.54 -30.80
N LYS A 213 9.42 -3.71 -31.41
CA LYS A 213 10.30 -3.82 -32.58
C LYS A 213 9.65 -2.98 -33.68
N VAL A 214 10.33 -1.91 -34.12
CA VAL A 214 9.91 -1.14 -35.30
C VAL A 214 9.82 -2.15 -36.45
N PRO A 215 8.68 -2.25 -37.17
CA PRO A 215 8.63 -3.05 -38.38
C PRO A 215 9.75 -2.56 -39.28
N ALA A 216 10.62 -3.47 -39.74
CA ALA A 216 11.58 -3.11 -40.77
C ALA A 216 10.77 -2.50 -41.92
N TYR A 217 11.05 -1.24 -42.25
CA TYR A 217 10.47 -0.64 -43.44
C TYR A 217 10.74 -1.60 -44.59
N GLU A 218 9.69 -2.18 -45.17
CA GLU A 218 9.79 -2.76 -46.50
C GLU A 218 10.20 -1.61 -47.41
N SER A 219 11.45 -1.66 -47.86
CA SER A 219 11.97 -0.74 -48.87
C SER A 219 11.04 -0.83 -50.08
N CYS A 220 10.30 0.26 -50.36
CA CYS A 220 9.61 0.44 -51.63
C CYS A 220 10.62 0.50 -52.79
#